data_AF-A0A7V9SER7-F1
#
_entry.id   AF-A0A7V9SER7-F1
#
_cell.length_a   1.000
_cell.length_b   1.000
_cell.length_c   1.000
_cell.angle_alpha   90.00
_cell.angle_beta   90.00
_cell.angle_gamma   90.00
#
_symmetry.space_group_name_H-M   'P 1'
#
loop_
_entity.id
_entity.type
_entity.pdbx_description
1 polymer ?
#
loop_
_entity_poly.entity_id
_entity_poly.type
_entity_poly.pdbx_seq_one_letter_code
_entity_poly.pdbx_strand_id
1 'polypeptide(L)'
;ARWIEGEPAALVEIWGANWRGMRPRLLSALADSKMGLLPGNWVTLESLAVRLAARLPTLLGSSFSAATARMGGEAGAGVNEDESRAAALSDVIAIELSGPFVWFGITGILDAPGRPRAVRLIEDGAMVAAGDIPPEGDSKAADPALRITSSGEIALRTPSPDRVWALSAFAEPVDLGQESHYRLTAGSIAGALATGIERDQIAGFLERGSELPLPSEVAANLTLWARAHRRVRMQRAVLLNVDNSAERLPLLQVLHDRGWTAEPFGELAVLVSLPESAMSTASTPERGEEALMSELRAAGHTPQWVAAAKDEASLTPGSEAVDAKTTN
;
A
#
# COMPACT_ATOMS: atom_id res chain seq x y z
N ALA A 1 3.41 -1.07 5.66
CA ALA A 1 2.21 -1.29 4.82
C ALA A 1 1.05 -0.55 5.47
N ARG A 2 0.56 0.52 4.83
CA ARG A 2 -0.60 1.28 5.31
C ARG A 2 -1.84 0.46 4.96
N TRP A 3 -2.55 0.02 5.97
CA TRP A 3 -3.65 -0.93 5.85
C TRP A 3 -4.88 -0.19 5.27
N ILE A 4 -5.49 -0.73 4.21
CA ILE A 4 -6.57 -0.05 3.46
C ILE A 4 -7.87 0.04 4.28
N GLU A 5 -8.07 -0.85 5.26
CA GLU A 5 -9.17 -0.70 6.25
C GLU A 5 -8.91 0.47 7.23
N GLY A 6 -7.76 1.14 7.13
CA GLY A 6 -7.39 2.34 7.88
C GLY A 6 -7.31 3.60 7.00
N GLU A 7 -7.91 3.60 5.80
CA GLU A 7 -8.43 4.88 5.30
C GLU A 7 -9.37 5.41 6.38
N PRO A 8 -9.14 6.60 6.93
CA PRO A 8 -10.01 7.16 7.92
C PRO A 8 -11.36 7.41 7.21
N ALA A 9 -12.30 6.48 7.35
CA ALA A 9 -13.66 6.92 7.58
C ALA A 9 -13.50 7.93 8.70
N ALA A 10 -13.67 9.21 8.40
CA ALA A 10 -13.14 10.37 9.14
C ALA A 10 -13.68 10.55 10.57
N LEU A 11 -14.17 9.46 11.18
CA LEU A 11 -14.84 9.35 12.45
C LEU A 11 -13.95 8.83 13.58
N VAL A 12 -12.97 7.94 13.35
CA VAL A 12 -12.16 7.37 14.47
C VAL A 12 -10.71 7.06 14.09
N GLU A 13 -9.75 7.67 14.79
CA GLU A 13 -8.32 7.28 14.73
C GLU A 13 -7.96 6.44 15.96
N ILE A 14 -7.31 5.28 15.77
CA ILE A 14 -6.99 4.35 16.86
C ILE A 14 -5.54 3.91 16.83
N TRP A 15 -4.91 3.96 18.00
CA TRP A 15 -3.51 3.64 18.22
C TRP A 15 -3.35 2.52 19.25
N GLY A 16 -2.40 1.61 19.03
CA GLY A 16 -2.05 0.54 19.99
C GLY A 16 -3.05 -0.63 20.07
N ALA A 17 -4.07 -0.66 19.21
CA ALA A 17 -5.07 -1.72 19.21
C ALA A 17 -4.54 -3.07 18.71
N ASN A 18 -4.98 -4.16 19.35
CA ASN A 18 -4.75 -5.53 18.90
C ASN A 18 -5.77 -5.96 17.83
N TRP A 19 -5.64 -5.41 16.63
CA TRP A 19 -6.51 -5.71 15.50
C TRP A 19 -6.58 -7.20 15.15
N ARG A 20 -5.44 -7.89 15.21
CA ARG A 20 -5.34 -9.32 14.88
C ARG A 20 -6.15 -10.19 15.86
N GLY A 21 -6.14 -9.84 17.14
CA GLY A 21 -6.93 -10.55 18.17
C GLY A 21 -8.40 -10.13 18.21
N MET A 22 -8.71 -8.91 17.76
CA MET A 22 -10.06 -8.34 17.80
C MET A 22 -11.05 -9.13 16.93
N ARG A 23 -10.71 -9.39 15.66
CA ARG A 23 -11.63 -10.00 14.69
C ARG A 23 -12.12 -11.40 15.06
N PRO A 24 -11.27 -12.37 15.43
CA PRO A 24 -11.75 -13.70 15.82
C PRO A 24 -12.62 -13.65 17.08
N ARG A 25 -12.35 -12.72 18.01
CA ARG A 25 -13.19 -12.52 19.20
C ARG A 25 -14.54 -11.90 18.86
N LEU A 26 -14.55 -10.90 17.98
CA LEU A 26 -15.77 -10.26 17.49
C LEU A 26 -16.64 -11.28 16.75
N LEU A 27 -16.03 -12.05 15.85
CA LEU A 27 -16.69 -13.10 15.10
C LEU A 27 -17.32 -14.16 16.02
N SER A 28 -16.55 -14.68 16.99
CA SER A 28 -17.07 -15.64 17.98
C SER A 28 -18.22 -15.07 18.81
N ALA A 29 -18.19 -13.77 19.12
CA ALA A 29 -19.27 -13.13 19.85
C ALA A 29 -20.58 -13.01 19.05
N LEU A 30 -20.52 -12.99 17.71
CA LEU A 30 -21.73 -13.01 16.87
C LEU A 30 -22.50 -14.34 16.96
N ALA A 31 -21.81 -15.44 17.31
CA ALA A 31 -22.46 -16.73 17.54
C ALA A 31 -23.15 -16.84 18.92
N ASP A 32 -22.89 -15.91 19.84
CA ASP A 32 -23.55 -15.92 21.16
C ASP A 32 -25.02 -15.50 21.01
N SER A 33 -25.92 -16.47 21.17
CA SER A 33 -27.37 -16.26 21.16
C SER A 33 -27.86 -15.12 22.08
N LYS A 34 -27.10 -14.78 23.13
CA LYS A 34 -27.42 -13.67 24.05
C LYS A 34 -27.25 -12.29 23.40
N MET A 35 -26.59 -12.20 22.24
CA MET A 35 -26.45 -10.95 21.49
C MET A 35 -27.73 -10.59 20.71
N GLY A 36 -28.70 -11.51 20.66
CA GLY A 36 -29.99 -11.31 19.99
C GLY A 36 -29.88 -11.28 18.47
N LEU A 37 -28.77 -11.79 17.91
CA LEU A 37 -28.48 -11.80 16.49
C LEU A 37 -28.73 -13.21 15.93
N LEU A 38 -30.01 -13.56 15.77
CA LEU A 38 -30.36 -14.80 15.08
C LEU A 38 -30.06 -14.65 13.58
N PRO A 39 -29.60 -15.71 12.90
CA PRO A 39 -29.37 -15.67 11.45
C PRO A 39 -30.60 -15.16 10.70
N GLY A 40 -30.41 -14.22 9.78
CA GLY A 40 -31.49 -13.62 8.99
C GLY A 40 -32.24 -12.45 9.65
N ASN A 41 -32.15 -12.28 10.97
CA ASN A 41 -32.85 -11.19 11.66
C ASN A 41 -32.10 -9.86 11.55
N TRP A 42 -32.84 -8.78 11.26
CA TRP A 42 -32.32 -7.43 11.22
C TRP A 42 -32.33 -6.77 12.60
N VAL A 43 -31.21 -6.18 12.98
CA VAL A 43 -31.08 -5.32 14.17
C VAL A 43 -30.43 -4.00 13.77
N THR A 44 -30.62 -2.94 14.55
CA THR A 44 -29.92 -1.67 14.27
C THR A 44 -28.42 -1.85 14.53
N LEU A 45 -27.60 -1.36 13.60
CA LEU A 45 -26.13 -1.47 13.67
C LEU A 45 -25.60 -0.83 14.95
N GLU A 46 -26.09 0.35 15.28
CA GLU A 46 -25.72 1.09 16.49
C GLU A 46 -26.04 0.30 17.76
N SER A 47 -27.26 -0.25 17.88
CA SER A 47 -27.65 -1.01 19.08
C SER A 47 -26.82 -2.28 19.24
N LEU A 48 -26.54 -3.00 18.14
CA LEU A 48 -25.69 -4.18 18.18
C LEU A 48 -24.25 -3.82 18.57
N ALA A 49 -23.69 -2.76 17.99
CA ALA A 49 -22.34 -2.32 18.29
C ALA A 49 -22.17 -1.89 19.75
N VAL A 50 -23.14 -1.16 20.32
CA VAL A 50 -23.15 -0.78 21.75
C VAL A 50 -23.20 -2.02 22.64
N ARG A 51 -24.06 -3.00 22.33
CA ARG A 51 -24.14 -4.26 23.11
C ARG A 51 -22.83 -5.05 23.05
N LEU A 52 -22.21 -5.16 21.87
CA LEU A 52 -20.92 -5.85 21.71
C LEU A 52 -19.80 -5.12 22.45
N ALA A 53 -19.74 -3.79 22.39
CA ALA A 53 -18.75 -2.99 23.12
C ALA A 53 -18.88 -3.17 24.64
N ALA A 54 -20.11 -3.16 25.17
CA ALA A 54 -20.38 -3.39 26.59
C ALA A 54 -20.01 -4.82 27.03
N ARG A 55 -20.23 -5.81 26.15
CA ARG A 55 -19.91 -7.22 26.43
C ARG A 55 -18.41 -7.52 26.36
N LEU A 56 -17.68 -6.81 25.50
CA LEU A 56 -16.27 -7.06 25.17
C LEU A 56 -15.43 -5.78 25.33
N PRO A 57 -15.32 -5.19 26.53
CA PRO A 57 -14.64 -3.89 26.73
C PRO A 57 -13.14 -3.91 26.38
N THR A 58 -12.53 -5.09 26.32
CA THR A 58 -11.12 -5.30 25.98
C THR A 58 -10.91 -5.90 24.59
N LEU A 59 -11.90 -5.79 23.70
CA LEU A 59 -11.87 -6.38 22.36
C LEU A 59 -10.65 -5.92 21.55
N LEU A 60 -10.31 -4.63 21.63
CA LEU A 60 -9.13 -4.02 20.99
C LEU A 60 -7.84 -4.14 21.81
N GLY A 61 -7.86 -4.85 22.94
CA GLY A 61 -6.74 -4.95 23.88
C GLY A 61 -6.95 -4.12 25.15
N SER A 62 -5.99 -4.23 26.07
CA SER A 62 -6.00 -3.55 27.37
C SER A 62 -5.60 -2.08 27.30
N SER A 63 -4.87 -1.68 26.26
CA SER A 63 -4.33 -0.33 26.08
C SER A 63 -4.46 0.10 24.62
N PHE A 64 -5.52 0.82 24.30
CA PHE A 64 -5.64 1.52 23.01
C PHE A 64 -6.06 2.98 23.28
N SER A 65 -5.63 3.88 22.41
CA SER A 65 -6.06 5.28 22.42
C SER A 65 -6.90 5.54 21.19
N ALA A 66 -7.98 6.31 21.33
CA ALA A 66 -8.89 6.64 20.23
C ALA A 66 -9.24 8.13 20.22
N ALA A 67 -9.19 8.75 19.04
CA ALA A 67 -9.78 10.06 18.80
C ALA A 67 -11.05 9.87 17.96
N THR A 68 -12.22 10.19 18.52
CA THR A 68 -13.51 10.05 17.84
C THR A 68 -14.08 11.43 17.48
N ALA A 69 -14.75 11.55 16.33
CA ALA A 69 -15.39 12.81 15.90
C ALA A 69 -16.50 13.29 16.87
N ARG A 70 -17.09 12.39 17.67
CA ARG A 70 -18.06 12.75 18.72
C ARG A 70 -17.45 13.58 19.87
N MET A 71 -16.13 13.60 20.00
CA MET A 71 -15.40 14.31 21.07
C MET A 71 -15.04 15.77 20.69
N GLY A 72 -15.30 16.20 19.45
CA GLY A 72 -14.92 17.53 18.95
C GLY A 72 -15.86 18.69 19.31
N GLY A 73 -16.99 18.43 19.98
CA GLY A 73 -17.90 19.47 20.48
C GLY A 73 -17.54 19.92 21.89
N GLU A 74 -17.94 21.14 22.28
CA GLU A 74 -17.73 21.80 23.60
C GLU A 74 -18.22 21.02 24.84
N ALA A 75 -18.63 19.75 24.69
CA ALA A 75 -19.03 18.83 25.75
C ALA A 75 -17.87 17.98 26.32
N GLY A 76 -16.62 18.21 25.90
CA GLY A 76 -15.45 17.41 26.32
C GLY A 76 -15.00 17.59 27.78
N ALA A 77 -15.56 18.55 28.53
CA ALA A 77 -15.25 18.77 29.94
C ALA A 77 -16.18 17.95 30.84
N GLY A 78 -15.96 16.63 30.95
CA GLY A 78 -16.64 15.78 31.94
C GLY A 78 -17.01 14.36 31.50
N VAL A 79 -16.73 13.96 30.26
CA VAL A 79 -16.98 12.58 29.81
C VAL A 79 -15.97 11.65 30.48
N ASN A 80 -16.47 10.59 31.13
CA ASN A 80 -15.62 9.57 31.75
C ASN A 80 -14.75 8.89 30.66
N GLU A 81 -13.49 8.61 30.97
CA GLU A 81 -12.54 7.93 30.08
C GLU A 81 -13.09 6.55 29.65
N ASP A 82 -13.78 5.85 30.55
CA ASP A 82 -14.43 4.57 30.26
C ASP A 82 -15.58 4.69 29.25
N GLU A 83 -16.36 5.77 29.34
CA GLU A 83 -17.48 6.04 28.43
C GLU A 83 -16.96 6.41 27.03
N SER A 84 -15.91 7.24 26.98
CA SER A 84 -15.21 7.61 25.74
C SER A 84 -14.63 6.37 25.04
N ARG A 85 -14.02 5.47 25.82
CA ARG A 85 -13.48 4.20 25.32
C ARG A 85 -14.58 3.28 24.79
N ALA A 86 -15.70 3.15 25.50
CA ALA A 86 -16.83 2.34 25.07
C ALA A 86 -17.45 2.86 23.77
N ALA A 87 -17.58 4.19 23.64
CA ALA A 87 -18.06 4.83 22.42
C ALA A 87 -17.13 4.57 21.22
N ALA A 88 -15.81 4.76 21.40
CA ALA A 88 -14.82 4.46 20.37
C ALA A 88 -14.85 2.99 19.95
N LEU A 89 -14.97 2.07 20.92
CA LEU A 89 -15.08 0.65 20.63
C LEU A 89 -16.37 0.31 19.85
N SER A 90 -17.48 0.95 20.21
CA SER A 90 -18.75 0.80 19.49
C SER A 90 -18.61 1.25 18.03
N ASP A 91 -17.98 2.40 17.78
CA ASP A 91 -17.75 2.90 16.42
C ASP A 91 -16.89 1.92 15.59
N VAL A 92 -15.84 1.35 16.18
CA VAL A 92 -15.00 0.32 15.52
C VAL A 92 -15.80 -0.92 15.16
N ILE A 93 -16.60 -1.43 16.12
CA ILE A 93 -17.43 -2.59 15.88
C ILE A 93 -18.43 -2.31 14.75
N ALA A 94 -19.04 -1.12 14.73
CA ALA A 94 -19.95 -0.73 13.65
C ALA A 94 -19.25 -0.67 12.28
N ILE A 95 -18.01 -0.18 12.22
CA ILE A 95 -17.18 -0.18 11.00
C ILE A 95 -16.91 -1.61 10.54
N GLU A 96 -16.46 -2.49 11.43
CA GLU A 96 -16.13 -3.88 11.09
C GLU A 96 -17.37 -4.66 10.61
N LEU A 97 -18.50 -4.49 11.30
CA LEU A 97 -19.77 -5.17 10.98
C LEU A 97 -20.42 -4.65 9.69
N SER A 98 -20.10 -3.43 9.24
CA SER A 98 -20.70 -2.82 8.06
C SER A 98 -19.75 -2.66 6.87
N GLY A 99 -18.46 -2.93 7.05
CA GLY A 99 -17.44 -2.99 6.01
C GLY A 99 -16.92 -4.41 5.84
N PRO A 100 -15.77 -4.78 6.45
CA PRO A 100 -15.14 -6.09 6.28
C PRO A 100 -16.08 -7.29 6.41
N PHE A 101 -16.99 -7.31 7.39
CA PHE A 101 -17.90 -8.44 7.59
C PHE A 101 -18.95 -8.53 6.47
N VAL A 102 -19.33 -7.40 5.86
CA VAL A 102 -20.19 -7.39 4.68
C VAL A 102 -19.42 -7.90 3.47
N TRP A 103 -18.16 -7.46 3.30
CA TRP A 103 -17.30 -7.90 2.22
C TRP A 103 -17.12 -9.42 2.24
N PHE A 104 -16.93 -10.02 3.42
CA PHE A 104 -16.74 -11.47 3.52
C PHE A 104 -18.05 -12.27 3.63
N GLY A 105 -19.20 -11.65 3.39
CA GLY A 105 -20.49 -12.34 3.43
C GLY A 105 -20.90 -12.82 4.82
N ILE A 106 -20.27 -12.30 5.89
CA ILE A 106 -20.60 -12.64 7.28
C ILE A 106 -21.88 -11.89 7.68
N THR A 107 -21.96 -10.61 7.35
CA THR A 107 -23.11 -9.76 7.65
C THR A 107 -23.75 -9.21 6.38
N GLY A 108 -25.04 -8.88 6.46
CA GLY A 108 -25.73 -8.06 5.47
C GLY A 108 -26.04 -6.69 6.06
N ILE A 109 -25.94 -5.64 5.25
CA ILE A 109 -26.27 -4.26 5.65
C ILE A 109 -27.50 -3.76 4.88
N LEU A 110 -28.33 -2.99 5.56
CA LEU A 110 -29.43 -2.24 4.97
C LEU A 110 -29.26 -0.77 5.35
N ASP A 111 -29.11 0.07 4.35
CA ASP A 111 -28.98 1.52 4.49
C ASP A 111 -30.10 2.19 3.68
N ALA A 112 -30.96 2.95 4.36
CA ALA A 112 -32.12 3.58 3.74
C ALA A 112 -32.31 5.00 4.27
N PRO A 113 -32.58 6.00 3.41
CA PRO A 113 -32.76 7.38 3.82
C PRO A 113 -33.80 7.52 4.93
N GLY A 114 -33.44 8.23 6.01
CA GLY A 114 -34.33 8.47 7.16
C GLY A 114 -34.57 7.27 8.06
N ARG A 115 -33.83 6.16 7.89
CA ARG A 115 -33.90 4.98 8.76
C ARG A 115 -32.53 4.69 9.38
N PRO A 116 -32.47 4.17 10.62
CA PRO A 116 -31.23 3.67 11.18
C PRO A 116 -30.65 2.55 10.32
N ARG A 117 -29.33 2.56 10.09
CA ARG A 117 -28.63 1.46 9.42
C ARG A 117 -28.90 0.16 10.18
N ALA A 118 -29.31 -0.87 9.45
CA ALA A 118 -29.60 -2.18 10.01
C ALA A 118 -28.58 -3.20 9.51
N VAL A 119 -28.25 -4.16 10.36
CA VAL A 119 -27.34 -5.26 10.08
C VAL A 119 -28.00 -6.58 10.42
N ARG A 120 -27.69 -7.62 9.65
CA ARG A 120 -28.09 -9.00 9.94
C ARG A 120 -26.89 -9.94 9.84
N LEU A 121 -26.91 -11.03 10.59
CA LEU A 121 -26.00 -12.15 10.38
C LEU A 121 -26.54 -13.01 9.23
N ILE A 122 -25.70 -13.30 8.24
CA ILE A 122 -26.05 -14.18 7.13
C ILE A 122 -25.88 -15.64 7.58
N GLU A 123 -26.58 -16.58 6.96
CA GLU A 123 -26.54 -18.00 7.33
C GLU A 123 -25.11 -18.58 7.31
N ASP A 124 -24.39 -18.40 6.20
CA ASP A 124 -22.97 -18.77 6.11
C ASP A 124 -22.11 -18.03 7.14
N GLY A 125 -22.38 -16.73 7.34
CA GLY A 125 -21.73 -15.93 8.36
C GLY A 125 -21.93 -16.45 9.78
N ALA A 126 -23.10 -17.01 10.08
CA ALA A 126 -23.40 -17.62 11.36
C ALA A 126 -22.63 -18.92 11.58
N MET A 127 -22.48 -19.73 10.53
CA MET A 127 -21.64 -20.94 10.58
C MET A 127 -20.19 -20.57 10.83
N VAL A 128 -19.64 -19.60 10.08
CA VAL A 128 -18.28 -19.10 10.29
C VAL A 128 -18.10 -18.52 11.70
N ALA A 129 -19.11 -17.81 12.22
CA ALA A 129 -19.10 -17.29 13.59
C ALA A 129 -19.08 -18.40 14.65
N ALA A 130 -19.75 -19.52 14.39
CA ALA A 130 -19.75 -20.71 15.25
C ALA A 130 -18.45 -21.53 15.17
N GLY A 131 -17.56 -21.21 14.21
CA GLY A 131 -16.34 -21.96 13.94
C GLY A 131 -16.57 -23.16 13.01
N ASP A 132 -17.75 -23.24 12.40
CA ASP A 132 -18.09 -24.24 11.39
C ASP A 132 -17.63 -23.76 10.01
N ILE A 133 -17.43 -24.73 9.11
CA ILE A 133 -17.14 -24.47 7.70
C ILE A 133 -18.48 -24.46 6.98
N PRO A 134 -18.90 -23.35 6.35
CA PRO A 134 -20.09 -23.34 5.50
C PRO A 134 -20.00 -24.47 4.48
N PRO A 135 -21.11 -25.16 4.16
CA PRO A 135 -21.09 -26.10 3.06
C PRO A 135 -20.57 -25.35 1.82
N GLU A 136 -19.63 -25.95 1.08
CA GLU A 136 -19.30 -25.47 -0.26
C GLU A 136 -20.62 -25.49 -1.03
N GLY A 137 -21.27 -24.33 -1.18
CA GLY A 137 -22.60 -24.25 -1.75
C GLY A 137 -22.61 -24.97 -3.09
N ASP A 138 -23.68 -25.71 -3.38
CA ASP A 138 -23.92 -26.35 -4.68
C ASP A 138 -23.66 -25.31 -5.78
N SER A 139 -22.45 -25.32 -6.34
CA SER A 139 -22.04 -24.43 -7.41
C SER A 139 -22.80 -24.84 -8.65
N LYS A 140 -24.01 -24.30 -8.81
CA LYS A 140 -24.60 -24.11 -10.15
C LYS A 140 -23.55 -23.35 -10.95
N ALA A 141 -22.78 -24.07 -11.77
CA ALA A 141 -21.74 -23.57 -12.67
C ALA A 141 -21.19 -22.21 -12.22
N ALA A 142 -20.32 -22.22 -11.20
CA ALA A 142 -19.86 -21.01 -10.53
C ALA A 142 -19.43 -19.97 -11.57
N ASP A 143 -20.17 -18.86 -11.63
CA ASP A 143 -19.71 -17.69 -12.37
C ASP A 143 -18.29 -17.36 -11.91
N PRO A 144 -17.37 -16.99 -12.82
CA PRO A 144 -16.01 -16.70 -12.45
C PRO A 144 -15.94 -15.62 -11.36
N ALA A 145 -14.97 -15.77 -10.46
CA ALA A 145 -14.83 -14.92 -9.28
C ALA A 145 -14.67 -13.42 -9.63
N LEU A 146 -14.13 -13.13 -10.82
CA LEU A 146 -14.00 -11.79 -11.39
C LEU A 146 -14.79 -11.67 -12.69
N ARG A 147 -15.45 -10.54 -12.87
CA ARG A 147 -15.90 -10.07 -14.19
C ARG A 147 -15.16 -8.78 -14.53
N ILE A 148 -14.62 -8.72 -15.74
CA ILE A 148 -13.82 -7.59 -16.20
C ILE A 148 -14.46 -7.02 -17.46
N THR A 149 -14.72 -5.72 -17.47
CA THR A 149 -15.26 -5.03 -18.65
C THR A 149 -14.13 -4.48 -19.51
N SER A 150 -14.43 -4.11 -20.76
CA SER A 150 -13.46 -3.44 -21.65
C SER A 150 -13.04 -2.06 -21.16
N SER A 151 -13.81 -1.42 -20.28
CA SER A 151 -13.43 -0.16 -19.63
C SER A 151 -12.41 -0.33 -18.50
N GLY A 152 -12.12 -1.57 -18.08
CA GLY A 152 -11.23 -1.85 -16.95
C GLY A 152 -11.95 -1.80 -15.59
N GLU A 153 -13.28 -1.86 -15.57
CA GLU A 153 -14.04 -2.10 -14.35
C GLU A 153 -14.00 -3.60 -14.01
N ILE A 154 -13.85 -3.89 -12.72
CA ILE A 154 -13.73 -5.24 -12.18
C ILE A 154 -14.84 -5.42 -11.15
N ALA A 155 -15.67 -6.45 -11.32
CA ALA A 155 -16.61 -6.91 -10.32
C ALA A 155 -16.10 -8.21 -9.69
N LEU A 156 -15.78 -8.17 -8.40
CA LEU A 156 -15.37 -9.30 -7.57
C LEU A 156 -16.61 -9.90 -6.91
N ARG A 157 -17.08 -11.04 -7.42
CA ARG A 157 -18.31 -11.72 -6.99
C ARG A 157 -18.15 -12.57 -5.74
N THR A 158 -16.94 -13.07 -5.54
CA THR A 158 -16.59 -13.92 -4.39
C THR A 158 -15.40 -13.30 -3.67
N PRO A 159 -15.63 -12.20 -2.93
CA PRO A 159 -14.61 -11.54 -2.14
C PRO A 159 -14.04 -12.49 -1.07
N SER A 160 -12.72 -12.67 -1.12
CA SER A 160 -11.94 -13.28 -0.04
C SER A 160 -10.88 -12.28 0.42
N PRO A 161 -10.35 -12.38 1.66
CA PRO A 161 -9.31 -11.49 2.14
C PRO A 161 -8.13 -11.38 1.16
N ASP A 162 -7.68 -12.51 0.62
CA ASP A 162 -6.58 -12.57 -0.34
C ASP A 162 -6.91 -11.88 -1.67
N ARG A 163 -8.14 -12.04 -2.18
CA ARG A 163 -8.57 -11.40 -3.44
C ARG A 163 -8.75 -9.90 -3.30
N VAL A 164 -9.38 -9.46 -2.21
CA VAL A 164 -9.55 -8.04 -1.88
C VAL A 164 -8.17 -7.39 -1.71
N TRP A 165 -7.26 -8.05 -0.98
CA TRP A 165 -5.90 -7.56 -0.80
C TRP A 165 -5.13 -7.46 -2.11
N ALA A 166 -5.16 -8.52 -2.93
CA ALA A 166 -4.49 -8.55 -4.22
C ALA A 166 -5.02 -7.48 -5.17
N LEU A 167 -6.34 -7.35 -5.33
CA LEU A 167 -6.94 -6.33 -6.20
C LEU A 167 -6.61 -4.92 -5.74
N SER A 168 -6.69 -4.66 -4.44
CA SER A 168 -6.39 -3.32 -3.90
C SER A 168 -4.93 -2.90 -4.07
N ALA A 169 -4.03 -3.84 -4.39
CA ALA A 169 -2.64 -3.53 -4.67
C ALA A 169 -2.41 -2.92 -6.07
N PHE A 170 -3.36 -3.07 -6.99
CA PHE A 170 -3.20 -2.58 -8.37
C PHE A 170 -4.47 -1.98 -9.02
N ALA A 171 -5.60 -2.00 -8.33
CA ALA A 171 -6.86 -1.42 -8.77
C ALA A 171 -7.42 -0.46 -7.70
N GLU A 172 -8.11 0.59 -8.14
CA GLU A 172 -8.82 1.51 -7.24
C GLU A 172 -10.14 0.86 -6.78
N PRO A 173 -10.42 0.77 -5.47
CA PRO A 173 -11.73 0.36 -4.99
C PRO A 173 -12.77 1.45 -5.32
N VAL A 174 -13.90 1.04 -5.92
CA VAL A 174 -15.05 1.90 -6.21
C VAL A 174 -16.12 1.71 -5.14
N ASP A 175 -16.46 0.45 -4.87
CA ASP A 175 -17.41 0.06 -3.84
C ASP A 175 -16.99 -1.30 -3.28
N LEU A 176 -17.12 -1.51 -1.97
CA LEU A 176 -16.75 -2.77 -1.33
C LEU A 176 -17.98 -3.34 -0.64
N GLY A 177 -18.42 -4.51 -1.09
CA GLY A 177 -19.63 -5.18 -0.66
C GLY A 177 -19.56 -6.68 -0.93
N GLN A 178 -20.71 -7.35 -0.93
CA GLN A 178 -20.80 -8.77 -1.28
C GLN A 178 -20.35 -9.04 -2.72
N GLU A 179 -20.68 -8.12 -3.64
CA GLU A 179 -19.96 -7.94 -4.90
C GLU A 179 -19.14 -6.65 -4.73
N SER A 180 -17.82 -6.74 -4.84
CA SER A 180 -16.93 -5.58 -4.71
C SER A 180 -16.50 -5.07 -6.08
N HIS A 181 -16.55 -3.76 -6.28
CA HIS A 181 -16.25 -3.09 -7.53
C HIS A 181 -14.92 -2.35 -7.47
N TYR A 182 -14.09 -2.57 -8.47
CA TYR A 182 -12.80 -1.91 -8.65
C TYR A 182 -12.67 -1.33 -10.05
N ARG A 183 -11.71 -0.42 -10.21
CA ARG A 183 -11.37 0.17 -11.49
C ARG A 183 -9.85 0.19 -11.69
N LEU A 184 -9.41 -0.25 -12.86
CA LEU A 184 -8.03 -0.09 -13.29
C LEU A 184 -7.82 1.33 -13.83
N THR A 185 -6.80 2.02 -13.33
CA THR A 185 -6.42 3.35 -13.81
C THR A 185 -4.92 3.41 -14.09
N ALA A 186 -4.50 4.41 -14.87
CA ALA A 186 -3.08 4.66 -15.07
C ALA A 186 -2.33 4.88 -13.73
N GLY A 187 -2.99 5.56 -12.78
CA GLY A 187 -2.44 5.82 -11.45
C GLY A 187 -2.31 4.55 -10.60
N SER A 188 -3.33 3.71 -10.57
CA SER A 188 -3.32 2.45 -9.80
C SER A 188 -2.23 1.50 -10.30
N ILE A 189 -2.09 1.40 -11.63
CA ILE A 189 -1.07 0.56 -12.27
C ILE A 189 0.33 1.13 -12.08
N ALA A 190 0.51 2.45 -12.19
CA ALA A 190 1.80 3.09 -11.89
C ALA A 190 2.21 2.88 -10.43
N GLY A 191 1.26 2.95 -9.49
CA GLY A 191 1.48 2.65 -8.08
C GLY A 191 1.92 1.20 -7.86
N ALA A 192 1.19 0.25 -8.45
CA ALA A 192 1.53 -1.18 -8.38
C ALA A 192 2.94 -1.46 -8.92
N LEU A 193 3.25 -0.91 -10.10
CA LEU A 193 4.57 -1.03 -10.72
C LEU A 193 5.66 -0.40 -9.85
N ALA A 194 5.41 0.75 -9.20
CA ALA A 194 6.37 1.36 -8.29
C ALA A 194 6.70 0.46 -7.09
N THR A 195 5.74 -0.34 -6.63
CA THR A 195 5.92 -1.30 -5.52
C THR A 195 6.51 -2.65 -5.93
N GLY A 196 6.81 -2.84 -7.22
CA GLY A 196 7.46 -4.06 -7.72
C GLY A 196 6.50 -5.11 -8.29
N ILE A 197 5.20 -4.83 -8.35
CA ILE A 197 4.23 -5.72 -9.00
C ILE A 197 4.39 -5.60 -10.52
N GLU A 198 4.65 -6.70 -11.20
CA GLU A 198 4.87 -6.70 -12.65
C GLU A 198 3.56 -6.76 -13.44
N ARG A 199 3.55 -6.19 -14.64
CA ARG A 199 2.39 -6.21 -15.56
C ARG A 199 1.85 -7.64 -15.76
N ASP A 200 2.73 -8.60 -15.96
CA ASP A 200 2.33 -9.99 -16.26
C ASP A 200 1.72 -10.69 -15.04
N GLN A 201 2.12 -10.28 -13.83
CA GLN A 201 1.48 -10.74 -12.59
C GLN A 201 0.05 -10.21 -12.48
N ILE A 202 -0.15 -8.93 -12.79
CA ILE A 202 -1.49 -8.29 -12.81
C ILE A 202 -2.38 -8.99 -13.83
N ALA A 203 -1.90 -9.14 -15.08
CA ALA A 203 -2.66 -9.79 -16.13
C ALA A 203 -3.02 -11.24 -15.77
N GLY A 204 -2.03 -12.03 -15.32
CA GLY A 204 -2.28 -13.41 -14.93
C GLY A 204 -3.23 -13.55 -13.75
N PHE A 205 -3.21 -12.62 -12.78
CA PHE A 205 -4.20 -12.61 -11.69
C PHE A 205 -5.62 -12.41 -12.21
N LEU A 206 -5.80 -11.42 -13.10
CA LEU A 206 -7.09 -11.07 -13.66
C LEU A 206 -7.65 -12.20 -14.55
N GLU A 207 -6.82 -12.83 -15.38
CA GLU A 207 -7.22 -13.95 -16.24
C GLU A 207 -7.58 -15.19 -15.43
N ARG A 208 -6.79 -15.53 -14.41
CA ARG A 208 -7.12 -16.65 -13.51
C ARG A 208 -8.42 -16.41 -12.75
N GLY A 209 -8.68 -15.19 -12.31
CA GLY A 209 -9.89 -14.87 -11.56
C GLY A 209 -11.14 -14.75 -12.44
N SER A 210 -11.00 -14.37 -13.70
CA SER A 210 -12.11 -14.26 -14.66
C SER A 210 -12.33 -15.51 -15.51
N GLU A 211 -11.41 -16.48 -15.45
CA GLU A 211 -11.39 -17.70 -16.26
C GLU A 211 -11.42 -17.43 -17.78
N LEU A 212 -11.06 -16.22 -18.18
CA LEU A 212 -11.08 -15.73 -19.55
C LEU A 212 -9.82 -14.92 -19.82
N PRO A 213 -9.37 -14.84 -21.09
CA PRO A 213 -8.34 -13.89 -21.48
C PRO A 213 -8.82 -12.46 -21.21
N LEU A 214 -7.88 -11.56 -20.92
CA LEU A 214 -8.22 -10.16 -20.72
C LEU A 214 -8.91 -9.56 -21.97
N PRO A 215 -9.92 -8.69 -21.80
CA PRO A 215 -10.40 -7.86 -22.88
C PRO A 215 -9.25 -7.10 -23.56
N SER A 216 -9.27 -7.03 -24.89
CA SER A 216 -8.19 -6.45 -25.70
C SER A 216 -7.81 -5.03 -25.26
N GLU A 217 -8.81 -4.24 -24.92
CA GLU A 217 -8.68 -2.85 -24.46
C GLU A 217 -7.94 -2.79 -23.12
N VAL A 218 -8.26 -3.70 -22.19
CA VAL A 218 -7.60 -3.78 -20.89
C VAL A 218 -6.14 -4.20 -21.05
N ALA A 219 -5.86 -5.21 -21.88
CA ALA A 219 -4.50 -5.65 -22.17
C ALA A 219 -3.65 -4.55 -22.85
N ALA A 220 -4.25 -3.81 -23.78
CA ALA A 220 -3.61 -2.67 -24.43
C ALA A 220 -3.31 -1.54 -23.44
N ASN A 221 -4.28 -1.19 -22.59
CA ASN A 221 -4.12 -0.17 -21.55
C ASN A 221 -3.05 -0.53 -20.53
N LEU A 222 -3.03 -1.77 -20.03
CA LEU A 222 -1.98 -2.26 -19.13
C LEU A 222 -0.59 -2.12 -19.76
N THR A 223 -0.46 -2.44 -21.05
CA THR A 223 0.81 -2.29 -21.78
C THR A 223 1.20 -0.81 -21.93
N LEU A 224 0.24 0.04 -22.27
CA LEU A 224 0.45 1.48 -22.41
C LEU A 224 0.91 2.10 -21.09
N TRP A 225 0.19 1.85 -19.99
CA TRP A 225 0.48 2.39 -18.68
C TRP A 225 1.81 1.86 -18.12
N ALA A 226 2.12 0.58 -18.34
CA ALA A 226 3.41 0.02 -17.95
C ALA A 226 4.58 0.67 -18.70
N ARG A 227 4.42 0.99 -19.99
CA ARG A 227 5.44 1.71 -20.77
C ARG A 227 5.58 3.17 -20.34
N ALA A 228 4.48 3.81 -19.97
CA ALA A 228 4.48 5.18 -19.45
C ALA A 228 5.18 5.27 -18.09
N HIS A 229 5.13 4.20 -17.29
CA HIS A 229 5.85 4.09 -16.03
C HIS A 229 7.36 3.90 -16.24
N ARG A 230 8.06 5.01 -16.52
CA ARG A 230 9.54 5.03 -16.57
C ARG A 230 10.09 5.19 -15.15
N ARG A 231 10.70 4.13 -14.63
CA ARG A 231 11.43 4.20 -13.34
C ARG A 231 12.69 5.04 -13.51
N VAL A 232 12.76 6.16 -12.79
CA VAL A 232 14.03 6.84 -12.53
C VAL A 232 14.59 6.28 -11.24
N ARG A 233 15.72 5.58 -11.33
CA ARG A 233 16.45 5.12 -10.14
C ARG A 233 17.38 6.25 -9.72
N MET A 234 17.28 6.65 -8.45
CA MET A 234 18.22 7.59 -7.86
C MET A 234 19.21 6.81 -7.02
N GLN A 235 20.50 7.06 -7.24
CA GLN A 235 21.58 6.44 -6.49
C GLN A 235 22.55 7.52 -6.04
N ARG A 236 23.06 7.42 -4.81
CA ARG A 236 24.12 8.31 -4.34
C ARG A 236 25.45 7.86 -4.91
N ALA A 237 26.18 8.80 -5.47
CA ALA A 237 27.52 8.59 -5.99
C ALA A 237 28.40 9.80 -5.69
N VAL A 238 29.70 9.55 -5.60
CA VAL A 238 30.73 10.59 -5.50
C VAL A 238 31.43 10.66 -6.85
N LEU A 239 31.53 11.87 -7.39
CA LEU A 239 32.32 12.13 -8.59
C LEU A 239 33.75 12.49 -8.19
N LEU A 240 34.71 11.66 -8.58
CA LEU A 240 36.13 11.89 -8.36
C LEU A 240 36.74 12.45 -9.64
N ASN A 241 37.26 13.67 -9.59
CA ASN A 241 38.02 14.26 -10.69
C ASN A 241 39.52 13.99 -10.50
N VAL A 242 40.20 13.63 -11.57
CA VAL A 242 41.67 13.55 -11.64
C VAL A 242 42.21 14.73 -12.43
N ASP A 243 43.39 15.21 -12.04
CA ASP A 243 44.04 16.34 -12.73
C ASP A 243 44.55 15.95 -14.13
N ASN A 244 44.80 14.66 -14.35
CA ASN A 244 45.33 14.12 -15.59
C ASN A 244 44.54 12.88 -16.04
N SER A 245 44.13 12.83 -17.31
CA SER A 245 43.38 11.70 -17.89
C SER A 245 44.11 10.36 -17.78
N ALA A 246 45.45 10.38 -17.72
CA ALA A 246 46.27 9.18 -17.55
C ALA A 246 46.08 8.51 -16.18
N GLU A 247 45.62 9.25 -15.17
CA GLU A 247 45.41 8.74 -13.80
C GLU A 247 44.05 8.08 -13.59
N ARG A 248 43.11 8.29 -14.52
CA ARG A 248 41.73 7.77 -14.43
C ARG A 248 41.67 6.24 -14.39
N LEU A 249 42.42 5.57 -15.28
CA LEU A 249 42.45 4.10 -15.32
C LEU A 249 43.13 3.49 -14.09
N PRO A 250 44.32 3.97 -13.64
CA PRO A 250 44.89 3.54 -12.37
C PRO A 250 43.94 3.70 -11.18
N LEU A 251 43.24 4.84 -11.08
CA LEU A 251 42.28 5.09 -10.00
C LEU A 251 41.09 4.12 -10.05
N LEU A 252 40.53 3.88 -11.23
CA LEU A 252 39.46 2.88 -11.42
C LEU A 252 39.90 1.49 -10.95
N GLN A 253 41.11 1.07 -11.32
CA GLN A 253 41.64 -0.24 -10.93
C GLN A 253 41.75 -0.36 -9.40
N VAL A 254 42.34 0.64 -8.74
CA VAL A 254 42.47 0.68 -7.28
C VAL A 254 41.11 0.58 -6.58
N LEU A 255 40.09 1.29 -7.09
CA LEU A 255 38.75 1.26 -6.51
C LEU A 255 38.09 -0.13 -6.66
N HIS A 256 38.21 -0.75 -7.84
CA HIS A 256 37.69 -2.10 -8.08
C HIS A 256 38.39 -3.15 -7.22
N ASP A 257 39.73 -3.09 -7.12
CA ASP A 257 40.53 -4.01 -6.31
C ASP A 257 40.15 -3.93 -4.81
N ARG A 258 39.65 -2.76 -4.38
CA ARG A 258 39.16 -2.52 -3.02
C ARG A 258 37.64 -2.73 -2.87
N GLY A 259 36.98 -3.28 -3.89
CA GLY A 259 35.56 -3.66 -3.85
C GLY A 259 34.58 -2.51 -4.06
N TRP A 260 35.02 -1.33 -4.48
CA TRP A 260 34.13 -0.22 -4.82
C TRP A 260 33.56 -0.40 -6.23
N THR A 261 32.28 -0.07 -6.40
CA THR A 261 31.66 0.01 -7.72
C THR A 261 31.95 1.39 -8.30
N ALA A 262 32.85 1.45 -9.27
CA ALA A 262 33.28 2.70 -9.91
C ALA A 262 33.20 2.56 -11.44
N GLU A 263 32.84 3.63 -12.14
CA GLU A 263 32.79 3.63 -13.60
C GLU A 263 33.41 4.91 -14.18
N PRO A 264 33.97 4.85 -15.38
CA PRO A 264 34.48 6.04 -16.05
C PRO A 264 33.36 7.05 -16.33
N PHE A 265 33.58 8.32 -16.00
CA PHE A 265 32.65 9.40 -16.28
C PHE A 265 33.37 10.54 -17.02
N GLY A 266 33.19 10.61 -18.33
CA GLY A 266 33.96 11.54 -19.18
C GLY A 266 35.46 11.21 -19.20
N GLU A 267 36.28 12.23 -19.50
CA GLU A 267 37.72 12.06 -19.72
C GLU A 267 38.55 12.12 -18.43
N LEU A 268 38.09 12.91 -17.46
CA LEU A 268 38.81 13.26 -16.23
C LEU A 268 38.11 12.82 -14.95
N ALA A 269 36.99 12.10 -15.03
CA ALA A 269 36.24 11.74 -13.84
C ALA A 269 35.93 10.25 -13.74
N VAL A 270 35.72 9.84 -12.50
CA VAL A 270 35.29 8.51 -12.08
C VAL A 270 34.06 8.68 -11.21
N LEU A 271 32.96 8.03 -11.58
CA LEU A 271 31.75 7.98 -10.77
C LEU A 271 31.83 6.78 -9.83
N VAL A 272 31.82 7.02 -8.53
CA VAL A 272 31.87 5.97 -7.51
C VAL A 272 30.51 5.83 -6.84
N SER A 273 29.90 4.67 -7.00
CA SER A 273 28.64 4.31 -6.35
C SER A 273 28.85 4.06 -4.86
N LEU A 274 28.09 4.75 -4.01
CA LEU A 274 28.12 4.48 -2.57
C LEU A 274 27.21 3.27 -2.24
N PRO A 275 27.68 2.29 -1.44
CA PRO A 275 26.88 1.10 -1.12
C PRO A 275 25.63 1.45 -0.30
N GLU A 276 24.49 0.83 -0.64
CA GLU A 276 23.19 1.03 0.03
C GLU A 276 23.20 0.67 1.53
N SER A 277 24.20 -0.07 2.02
CA SER A 277 24.33 -0.43 3.44
C SER A 277 24.45 0.79 4.37
N ALA A 278 24.76 1.98 3.83
CA ALA A 278 24.69 3.24 4.55
C ALA A 278 23.24 3.73 4.81
N MET A 279 22.20 3.11 4.23
CA MET A 279 20.79 3.50 4.40
C MET A 279 20.04 2.77 5.53
N SER A 280 20.70 1.89 6.30
CA SER A 280 20.16 1.50 7.60
C SER A 280 19.99 2.77 8.45
N THR A 281 18.88 2.90 9.16
CA THR A 281 18.38 4.12 9.84
C THR A 281 19.32 4.72 10.90
N ALA A 282 20.54 4.21 11.04
CA ALA A 282 21.58 4.65 11.95
C ALA A 282 22.92 5.02 11.27
N SER A 283 23.01 4.99 9.93
CA SER A 283 24.19 5.42 9.17
C SER A 283 23.88 6.68 8.37
N THR A 284 24.55 7.77 8.71
CA THR A 284 24.56 8.98 7.89
C THR A 284 25.30 8.70 6.58
N PRO A 285 24.87 9.28 5.45
CA PRO A 285 25.58 9.18 4.16
C PRO A 285 27.06 9.55 4.24
N GLU A 286 27.42 10.40 5.21
CA GLU A 286 28.79 10.78 5.58
C GLU A 286 29.70 9.56 5.83
N ARG A 287 29.18 8.43 6.35
CA ARG A 287 30.00 7.23 6.58
C ARG A 287 30.51 6.58 5.29
N GLY A 288 29.69 6.58 4.24
CA GLY A 288 30.10 6.05 2.93
C GLY A 288 31.17 6.92 2.29
N GLU A 289 31.01 8.24 2.41
CA GLU A 289 31.97 9.23 1.93
C GLU A 289 33.29 9.18 2.71
N GLU A 290 33.23 9.04 4.04
CA GLU A 290 34.41 8.93 4.90
C GLU A 290 35.18 7.63 4.64
N ALA A 291 34.48 6.52 4.43
CA ALA A 291 35.10 5.26 4.02
C ALA A 291 35.81 5.40 2.67
N LEU A 292 35.16 6.00 1.67
CA LEU A 292 35.76 6.25 0.36
C LEU A 292 37.00 7.14 0.49
N MET A 293 36.92 8.22 1.27
CA MET A 293 38.07 9.10 1.51
C MET A 293 39.23 8.40 2.23
N SER A 294 38.94 7.53 3.20
CA SER A 294 39.95 6.72 3.88
C SER A 294 40.66 5.77 2.91
N GLU A 295 39.91 5.11 2.04
CA GLU A 295 40.45 4.19 1.03
C GLU A 295 41.32 4.91 -0.01
N LEU A 296 40.87 6.09 -0.48
CA LEU A 296 41.65 6.92 -1.40
C LEU A 296 42.98 7.37 -0.77
N ARG A 297 42.98 7.76 0.51
CA ARG A 297 44.21 8.11 1.24
C ARG A 297 45.14 6.90 1.41
N ALA A 298 44.58 5.74 1.74
CA ALA A 298 45.34 4.49 1.83
C ALA A 298 45.90 4.03 0.47
N ALA A 299 45.38 4.54 -0.64
CA ALA A 299 45.93 4.36 -1.98
C ALA A 299 46.94 5.45 -2.40
N GLY A 300 47.22 6.42 -1.52
CA GLY A 300 48.18 7.50 -1.77
C GLY A 300 47.57 8.75 -2.42
N HIS A 301 46.26 8.82 -2.57
CA HIS A 301 45.57 10.02 -3.07
C HIS A 301 45.26 10.99 -1.92
N THR A 302 45.16 12.29 -2.24
CA THR A 302 44.71 13.31 -1.29
C THR A 302 43.36 13.85 -1.73
N PRO A 303 42.24 13.13 -1.46
CA PRO A 303 40.92 13.59 -1.87
C PRO A 303 40.57 14.90 -1.16
N GLN A 304 40.07 15.86 -1.94
CA GLN A 304 39.60 17.15 -1.44
C GLN A 304 38.17 17.37 -1.93
N TRP A 305 37.30 17.80 -1.02
CA TRP A 305 36.01 18.33 -1.44
C TRP A 305 36.26 19.65 -2.14
N VAL A 306 35.79 19.75 -3.38
CA VAL A 306 35.66 21.04 -4.02
C VAL A 306 34.62 21.80 -3.20
N ALA A 307 35.07 22.76 -2.38
CA ALA A 307 34.15 23.73 -1.80
C ALA A 307 33.37 24.33 -2.97
N ALA A 308 32.04 24.32 -2.91
CA ALA A 308 31.17 24.77 -3.99
C ALA A 308 31.57 26.21 -4.40
N ALA A 309 32.49 26.29 -5.35
CA ALA A 309 32.94 27.53 -5.94
C ALA A 309 31.81 27.97 -6.85
N LYS A 310 31.42 29.23 -6.72
CA LYS A 310 30.59 29.95 -7.69
C LYS A 310 31.35 30.04 -9.02
N ASP A 311 31.48 28.94 -9.74
CA ASP A 311 31.96 28.91 -11.12
C ASP A 311 30.81 28.48 -12.02
N GLU A 312 30.03 29.47 -12.41
CA GLU A 312 28.90 29.39 -13.35
C GLU A 312 29.36 29.21 -14.82
N ALA A 313 30.60 28.78 -15.07
CA ALA A 313 31.22 28.88 -16.39
C ALA A 313 32.01 27.64 -16.81
N SER A 314 31.38 26.45 -16.88
CA SER A 314 31.92 25.33 -17.67
C SER A 314 30.98 24.13 -17.85
N LEU A 315 29.65 24.34 -17.92
CA LEU A 315 28.72 23.31 -18.39
C LEU A 315 27.93 23.82 -19.60
N THR A 316 28.63 24.10 -20.70
CA THR A 316 28.00 24.12 -22.03
C THR A 316 28.20 22.76 -22.69
N PRO A 317 27.12 22.01 -22.99
CA PRO A 317 27.23 20.86 -23.89
C PRO A 317 27.57 21.37 -25.30
N GLY A 318 28.54 20.72 -25.93
CA GLY A 318 28.96 21.02 -27.29
C GLY A 318 27.78 20.93 -28.27
N SER A 319 27.33 22.09 -28.75
CA SER A 319 26.46 22.20 -29.91
C SER A 319 27.35 22.08 -31.14
N GLU A 320 27.36 20.90 -31.77
CA GLU A 320 27.81 20.75 -33.15
C GLU A 320 26.95 21.66 -34.06
N ALA A 321 27.57 22.72 -34.58
CA ALA A 321 26.99 23.53 -35.63
C ALA A 321 27.06 22.76 -36.95
N VAL A 322 25.90 22.37 -37.47
CA VAL A 322 25.76 21.88 -38.84
C VAL A 322 25.85 23.08 -39.79
N ASP A 323 26.94 23.13 -40.55
CA ASP A 323 27.14 24.02 -41.69
C ASP A 323 26.05 23.79 -42.75
N ALA A 324 25.21 24.80 -42.97
CA ALA A 324 24.34 24.89 -44.13
C ALA A 324 24.79 26.05 -45.03
N LYS A 325 25.80 25.78 -45.86
CA LYS A 325 26.05 26.57 -47.08
C LYS A 325 25.49 25.79 -48.26
N THR A 326 24.37 26.26 -48.81
CA THR A 326 23.95 25.96 -50.18
C THR A 326 23.58 27.26 -50.85
N THR A 327 24.55 27.72 -51.65
CA THR A 327 24.41 28.25 -53.02
C THR A 327 23.15 29.05 -53.36
N ASN A 328 23.36 30.34 -53.64
CA ASN A 328 22.85 31.02 -54.82
C ASN A 328 23.92 31.96 -55.35
#